data_AF-A0A851NGN1-F1
#
_entry.id   AF-A0A851NGN1-F1
#
_cell.length_a   1.000
_cell.length_b   1.000
_cell.length_c   1.000
_cell.angle_alpha   90.00
_cell.angle_beta   90.00
_cell.angle_gamma   90.00
#
_symmetry.space_group_name_H-M   'P 1'
#
loop_
_entity.id
_entity.type
_entity.pdbx_description
1 polymer ?
#
loop_
_entity_poly.entity_id
_entity_poly.type
_entity_poly.pdbx_seq_one_letter_code
_entity_poly.pdbx_strand_id
1 'polypeptide(L)'
;MNLDALFQQIQLTEKQAGEKRRRIQQAKCDINRCHEKINQLKEELNTAKIKLETKVQQLSEKMFFLEILKKREDSLEKQKAELINQKSILLKNFVYVKRKITEEEDSFTREITDFNNEYGLTSNRDLLIKKKVKTEINDLENEAALLKNEMESMEHKNVQLNALQLQKNELKQKLFTLQSELKDLEKLIKEAEGTTKDLEAEKVQVTEKPQTNPECLR
;
A
#
# COMPACT_ATOMS: atom_id res chain seq x y z
N MET A 1 103.69 -22.87 97.53
CA MET A 1 102.46 -23.50 97.00
C MET A 1 102.36 -24.88 97.64
N ASN A 2 101.29 -25.17 98.38
CA ASN A 2 101.08 -26.50 98.95
C ASN A 2 100.61 -27.46 97.83
N LEU A 3 101.16 -28.66 97.82
CA LEU A 3 100.84 -29.72 96.86
C LEU A 3 99.31 -29.99 96.82
N ASP A 4 98.63 -29.93 97.97
CA ASP A 4 97.17 -30.11 98.06
C ASP A 4 96.35 -29.05 97.31
N ALA A 5 96.77 -27.78 97.33
CA ALA A 5 96.05 -26.71 96.63
C ALA A 5 96.15 -26.87 95.10
N LEU A 6 97.30 -27.34 94.61
CA LEU A 6 97.49 -27.66 93.20
C LEU A 6 96.62 -28.85 92.78
N PHE A 7 96.55 -29.91 93.60
CA PHE A 7 95.68 -31.07 93.33
C PHE A 7 94.20 -30.68 93.28
N GLN A 8 93.72 -29.85 94.21
CA GLN A 8 92.34 -29.35 94.21
C GLN A 8 92.03 -28.52 92.96
N GLN A 9 92.96 -27.66 92.53
CA GLN A 9 92.81 -26.86 91.30
C GLN A 9 92.77 -27.74 90.04
N ILE A 10 93.60 -28.78 89.97
CA ILE A 10 93.59 -29.77 88.87
C ILE A 10 92.24 -30.49 88.84
N GLN A 11 91.73 -30.96 89.99
CA GLN A 11 90.42 -31.62 90.07
C GLN A 11 89.27 -30.72 89.62
N LEU A 12 89.26 -29.46 90.06
CA LEU A 12 88.23 -28.48 89.65
C LEU A 12 88.29 -28.22 88.14
N THR A 13 89.49 -28.02 87.59
CA THR A 13 89.70 -27.73 86.17
C THR A 13 89.32 -28.93 85.30
N GLU A 14 89.64 -30.15 85.73
CA GLU A 14 89.24 -31.38 85.02
C GLU A 14 87.72 -31.58 85.05
N LYS A 15 87.06 -31.30 86.18
CA LYS A 15 85.60 -31.31 86.28
C LYS A 15 84.96 -30.29 85.32
N GLN A 16 85.48 -29.06 85.30
CA GLN A 16 85.02 -28.01 84.37
C GLN A 16 85.28 -28.38 82.91
N ALA A 17 86.43 -28.96 82.58
CA ALA A 17 86.74 -29.46 81.25
C ALA A 17 85.79 -30.59 80.83
N GLY A 18 85.49 -31.52 81.75
CA GLY A 18 84.50 -32.58 81.55
C GLY A 18 83.09 -32.06 81.30
N GLU A 19 82.64 -31.04 82.03
CA GLU A 19 81.35 -30.38 81.79
C GLU A 19 81.31 -29.63 80.45
N LYS A 20 82.37 -28.91 80.08
CA LYS A 20 82.49 -28.27 78.77
C LYS A 20 82.46 -29.28 77.63
N ARG A 21 83.19 -30.40 77.75
CA ARG A 21 83.15 -31.51 76.78
C ARG A 21 81.74 -32.06 76.59
N ARG A 22 81.00 -32.29 77.69
CA ARG A 22 79.59 -32.73 77.63
C ARG A 22 78.68 -31.71 76.94
N ARG A 23 78.79 -30.42 77.28
CA ARG A 23 78.01 -29.35 76.62
C ARG A 23 78.31 -29.25 75.12
N ILE A 24 79.58 -29.37 74.72
CA ILE A 24 79.97 -29.37 73.30
C ILE A 24 79.40 -30.58 72.56
N GLN A 25 79.44 -31.77 73.18
CA GLN A 25 78.83 -32.96 72.59
C GLN A 25 77.32 -32.80 72.41
N GLN A 26 76.63 -32.27 73.43
CA GLN A 26 75.19 -31.98 73.34
C GLN A 26 74.89 -31.00 72.21
N ALA A 27 75.62 -29.89 72.13
CA ALA A 27 75.46 -28.91 71.07
C ALA A 27 75.70 -29.53 69.67
N LYS A 28 76.69 -30.42 69.53
CA LYS A 28 76.92 -31.15 68.27
C LYS A 28 75.74 -32.05 67.91
N CYS A 29 75.18 -32.79 68.87
CA CYS A 29 73.99 -33.62 68.65
C CYS A 29 72.79 -32.77 68.22
N ASP A 30 72.56 -31.63 68.89
CA ASP A 30 71.45 -30.72 68.56
C ASP A 30 71.64 -30.07 67.18
N ILE A 31 72.86 -29.68 66.82
CA ILE A 31 73.21 -29.17 65.49
C ILE A 31 72.91 -30.23 64.42
N ASN A 32 73.35 -31.48 64.62
CA ASN A 32 73.10 -32.57 63.68
C ASN A 32 71.60 -32.82 63.49
N ARG A 33 70.83 -32.86 64.58
CA ARG A 33 69.37 -33.02 64.55
C ARG A 33 68.68 -31.87 63.80
N CYS A 34 69.13 -30.63 64.01
CA CYS A 34 68.63 -29.49 63.26
C CYS A 34 68.97 -29.58 61.77
N HIS A 35 70.17 -30.04 61.43
CA HIS A 35 70.61 -30.22 60.05
C HIS A 35 69.76 -31.27 59.31
N GLU A 36 69.46 -32.40 59.96
CA GLU A 36 68.56 -33.43 59.44
C GLU A 36 67.15 -32.87 59.18
N LYS A 37 66.58 -32.11 60.12
CA LYS A 37 65.28 -31.47 59.94
C LYS A 37 65.28 -30.46 58.78
N ILE A 38 66.34 -29.67 58.63
CA ILE A 38 66.48 -28.73 57.52
C ILE A 38 66.49 -29.48 56.18
N ASN A 39 67.19 -30.61 56.11
CA ASN A 39 67.23 -31.44 54.91
C ASN A 39 65.86 -32.04 54.58
N GLN A 40 65.13 -32.57 55.57
CA GLN A 40 63.77 -33.08 55.39
C GLN A 40 62.82 -31.99 54.86
N LEU A 41 62.80 -30.81 55.50
CA LEU A 41 61.98 -29.69 55.05
C LEU A 41 62.34 -29.22 53.62
N LYS A 42 63.63 -29.29 53.25
CA LYS A 42 64.09 -28.94 51.91
C LYS A 42 63.57 -29.93 50.85
N GLU A 43 63.55 -31.23 51.16
CA GLU A 43 63.00 -32.27 50.29
C GLU A 43 61.48 -32.13 50.13
N GLU A 44 60.76 -31.88 51.24
CA GLU A 44 59.33 -31.60 51.23
C GLU A 44 59.00 -30.36 50.39
N LEU A 45 59.76 -29.28 50.56
CA LEU A 45 59.62 -28.05 49.79
C LEU A 45 59.84 -28.30 48.28
N ASN A 46 60.87 -29.05 47.91
CA ASN A 46 61.14 -29.40 46.52
C ASN A 46 59.99 -30.21 45.92
N THR A 47 59.47 -31.19 46.68
CA THR A 47 58.33 -32.01 46.26
C THR A 47 57.06 -31.17 46.08
N ALA A 48 56.79 -30.25 47.01
CA ALA A 48 55.67 -29.32 46.92
C ALA A 48 55.81 -28.37 45.72
N LYS A 49 57.03 -27.88 45.44
CA LYS A 49 57.32 -27.02 44.29
C LYS A 49 57.03 -27.73 42.97
N ILE A 50 57.50 -28.96 42.80
CA ILE A 50 57.23 -29.76 41.59
C ILE A 50 55.72 -29.99 41.41
N LYS A 51 55.01 -30.36 42.49
CA LYS A 51 53.55 -30.54 42.45
C LYS A 51 52.81 -29.25 42.06
N LEU A 52 53.26 -28.10 42.57
CA LEU A 52 52.68 -26.81 42.23
C LEU A 52 52.92 -26.49 40.74
N GLU A 53 54.14 -26.68 40.25
CA GLU A 53 54.50 -26.43 38.86
C GLU A 53 53.68 -27.29 37.90
N THR A 54 53.49 -28.58 38.21
CA THR A 54 52.60 -29.46 37.43
C THR A 54 51.15 -28.96 37.42
N LYS A 55 50.63 -28.49 38.56
CA LYS A 55 49.27 -27.94 38.63
C LYS A 55 49.12 -26.63 37.84
N VAL A 56 50.14 -25.77 37.88
CA VAL A 56 50.17 -24.52 37.09
C VAL A 56 50.16 -24.84 35.60
N GLN A 57 50.96 -25.81 35.16
CA GLN A 57 50.96 -26.26 33.78
C GLN A 57 49.58 -26.81 33.37
N GLN A 58 48.99 -27.71 34.15
CA GLN A 58 47.66 -28.24 33.88
C GLN A 58 46.57 -27.16 33.83
N LEU A 59 46.66 -26.14 34.69
CA LEU A 59 45.73 -25.01 34.67
C LEU A 59 45.88 -24.20 33.37
N SER A 60 47.12 -23.95 32.94
CA SER A 60 47.41 -23.22 31.70
C SER A 60 46.86 -23.95 30.47
N GLU A 61 47.01 -25.28 30.42
CA GLU A 61 46.45 -26.12 29.35
C GLU A 61 44.92 -26.05 29.33
N LYS A 62 44.27 -26.18 30.51
CA LYS A 62 42.81 -26.07 30.61
C LYS A 62 42.30 -24.69 30.18
N MET A 63 43.00 -23.61 30.55
CA MET A 63 42.65 -22.26 30.12
C MET A 63 42.75 -22.11 28.61
N PHE A 64 43.81 -22.66 28.01
CA PHE A 64 43.98 -22.66 26.55
C PHE A 64 42.85 -23.41 25.84
N PHE A 65 42.49 -24.61 26.33
CA PHE A 65 41.36 -25.36 25.79
C PHE A 65 40.03 -24.62 25.92
N LEU A 66 39.79 -23.96 27.05
CA LEU A 66 38.59 -23.15 27.24
C LEU A 66 38.48 -22.03 26.20
N GLU A 67 39.59 -21.36 25.89
CA GLU A 67 39.62 -20.30 24.88
C GLU A 67 39.31 -20.83 23.47
N ILE A 68 39.84 -22.01 23.12
CA ILE A 68 39.50 -22.69 21.85
C ILE A 68 38.02 -23.04 21.80
N LEU A 69 37.46 -23.57 22.89
CA LEU A 69 36.05 -23.95 22.96
C LEU A 69 35.14 -22.74 22.79
N LYS A 70 35.45 -21.60 23.42
CA LYS A 70 34.70 -20.34 23.24
C LYS A 70 34.69 -19.90 21.78
N LYS A 71 35.85 -19.90 21.12
CA LYS A 71 35.94 -19.54 19.69
C LYS A 71 35.11 -20.47 18.81
N ARG A 72 35.08 -21.76 19.15
CA ARG A 72 34.25 -22.75 18.44
C ARG A 72 32.76 -22.49 18.67
N GLU A 73 32.35 -22.20 19.91
CA GLU A 73 30.98 -21.86 20.26
C GLU A 73 30.51 -20.61 19.51
N ASP A 74 31.30 -19.54 19.51
CA ASP A 74 31.01 -18.30 18.77
C ASP A 74 30.83 -18.55 17.26
N SER A 75 31.69 -19.40 16.69
CA SER A 75 31.60 -19.79 15.27
C SER A 75 30.32 -20.58 14.98
N LEU A 76 29.97 -21.53 15.85
CA LEU A 76 28.74 -22.33 15.71
C LEU A 76 27.48 -21.47 15.84
N GLU A 77 27.47 -20.50 16.76
CA GLU A 77 26.31 -19.61 16.91
C GLU A 77 26.13 -18.72 15.68
N LYS A 78 27.23 -18.25 15.06
CA LYS A 78 27.19 -17.53 13.77
C LYS A 78 26.64 -18.42 12.65
N GLN A 79 27.13 -19.66 12.52
CA GLN A 79 26.64 -20.61 11.51
C GLN A 79 25.16 -20.92 11.70
N LYS A 80 24.72 -21.10 12.94
CA LYS A 80 23.31 -21.33 13.28
C LYS A 80 22.44 -20.14 12.88
N ALA A 81 22.87 -18.91 13.17
CA ALA A 81 22.15 -17.70 12.77
C ALA A 81 22.04 -17.59 11.24
N GLU A 82 23.12 -17.91 10.52
CA GLU A 82 23.13 -17.93 9.05
C GLU A 82 22.17 -18.97 8.48
N LEU A 83 22.19 -20.19 9.00
CA LEU A 83 21.26 -21.26 8.58
C LEU A 83 19.80 -20.90 8.84
N ILE A 84 19.49 -20.25 9.96
CA ILE A 84 18.14 -19.76 10.25
C ILE A 84 17.72 -18.71 9.21
N ASN A 85 18.61 -17.79 8.85
CA ASN A 85 18.35 -16.79 7.82
C ASN A 85 18.12 -17.42 6.44
N GLN A 86 18.99 -18.35 6.02
CA GLN A 86 18.85 -19.09 4.76
C GLN A 86 17.52 -19.86 4.71
N LYS A 87 17.16 -20.56 5.80
CA LYS A 87 15.86 -21.25 5.92
C LYS A 87 14.68 -20.28 5.75
N SER A 88 14.75 -19.11 6.36
CA SER A 88 13.70 -18.07 6.24
C SER A 88 13.54 -17.60 4.80
N ILE A 89 14.64 -17.33 4.10
CA ILE A 89 14.63 -16.92 2.68
C ILE A 89 14.04 -18.02 1.80
N LEU A 90 14.52 -19.26 1.96
CA LEU A 90 14.02 -20.41 1.20
C LEU A 90 12.53 -20.64 1.42
N LEU A 91 12.05 -20.51 2.66
CA LEU A 91 10.62 -20.65 2.96
C LEU A 91 9.78 -19.57 2.27
N LYS A 92 10.24 -18.31 2.27
CA LYS A 92 9.56 -17.22 1.56
C LYS A 92 9.50 -17.49 0.06
N ASN A 93 10.61 -17.91 -0.54
CA ASN A 93 10.68 -18.24 -1.97
C ASN A 93 9.76 -19.42 -2.31
N PHE A 94 9.75 -20.46 -1.47
CA PHE A 94 8.87 -21.62 -1.65
C PHE A 94 7.39 -21.21 -1.64
N VAL A 95 6.97 -20.39 -0.67
CA VAL A 95 5.58 -19.89 -0.58
C VAL A 95 5.24 -19.05 -1.81
N TYR A 96 6.15 -18.18 -2.26
CA TYR A 96 5.97 -17.36 -3.45
C TYR A 96 5.80 -18.21 -4.71
N VAL A 97 6.71 -19.16 -4.95
CA VAL A 97 6.66 -20.05 -6.12
C VAL A 97 5.39 -20.91 -6.08
N LYS A 98 5.03 -21.47 -4.93
CA LYS A 98 3.80 -22.25 -4.76
C LYS A 98 2.56 -21.44 -5.13
N ARG A 99 2.49 -20.17 -4.69
CA ARG A 99 1.40 -19.26 -5.05
C ARG A 99 1.37 -19.00 -6.56
N LYS A 100 2.53 -18.76 -7.18
CA LYS A 100 2.62 -18.52 -8.63
C LYS A 100 2.15 -19.72 -9.43
N ILE A 101 2.49 -20.93 -9.01
CA ILE A 101 1.99 -22.16 -9.64
C ILE A 101 0.48 -22.24 -9.55
N THR A 102 -0.12 -22.01 -8.37
CA THR A 102 -1.58 -22.05 -8.21
C THR A 102 -2.28 -20.95 -9.01
N GLU A 103 -1.71 -19.74 -9.07
CA GLU A 103 -2.24 -18.64 -9.88
C GLU A 103 -2.24 -18.99 -11.39
N GLU A 104 -1.16 -19.62 -11.87
CA GLU A 104 -1.04 -20.04 -13.27
C GLU A 104 -1.97 -21.21 -13.60
N GLU A 105 -2.09 -22.21 -12.70
CA GLU A 105 -3.04 -23.32 -12.84
C GLU A 105 -4.49 -22.82 -12.91
N ASP A 106 -4.85 -21.86 -12.06
CA ASP A 106 -6.17 -21.23 -12.05
C ASP A 106 -6.41 -20.41 -13.34
N SER A 107 -5.41 -19.66 -13.80
CA SER A 107 -5.50 -18.89 -15.06
C SER A 107 -5.69 -19.82 -16.25
N PHE A 108 -4.85 -20.85 -16.36
CA PHE A 108 -4.91 -21.84 -17.43
C PHE A 108 -6.26 -22.56 -17.46
N THR A 109 -6.76 -22.99 -16.29
CA THR A 109 -8.07 -23.64 -16.18
C THR A 109 -9.20 -22.73 -16.63
N ARG A 110 -9.12 -21.44 -16.28
CA ARG A 110 -10.10 -20.42 -16.71
C ARG A 110 -10.04 -20.20 -18.22
N GLU A 111 -8.86 -19.99 -18.79
CA GLU A 111 -8.66 -19.79 -20.22
C GLU A 111 -9.17 -20.98 -21.05
N ILE A 112 -8.89 -22.21 -20.62
CA ILE A 112 -9.41 -23.42 -21.26
C ILE A 112 -10.94 -23.47 -21.16
N THR A 113 -11.51 -23.10 -20.00
CA THR A 113 -12.95 -23.06 -19.81
C THR A 113 -13.60 -22.01 -20.72
N ASP A 114 -13.05 -20.81 -20.78
CA ASP A 114 -13.54 -19.71 -21.60
C ASP A 114 -13.45 -20.06 -23.10
N PHE A 115 -12.32 -20.61 -23.53
CA PHE A 115 -12.14 -21.12 -24.90
C PHE A 115 -13.17 -22.20 -25.24
N ASN A 116 -13.34 -23.21 -24.37
CA ASN A 116 -14.30 -24.28 -24.61
C ASN A 116 -15.75 -23.75 -24.69
N ASN A 117 -16.09 -22.74 -23.90
CA ASN A 117 -17.41 -22.10 -23.93
C ASN A 117 -17.61 -21.25 -25.19
N GLU A 118 -16.60 -20.49 -25.61
CA GLU A 118 -16.63 -19.64 -26.80
C GLU A 118 -16.86 -20.46 -28.08
N TYR A 119 -16.14 -21.59 -28.20
CA TYR A 119 -16.25 -22.47 -29.36
C TYR A 119 -17.28 -23.60 -29.18
N GLY A 120 -17.99 -23.64 -28.06
CA GLY A 120 -19.01 -24.65 -27.79
C GLY A 120 -18.46 -26.09 -27.82
N LEU A 121 -17.21 -26.28 -27.40
CA LEU A 121 -16.54 -27.58 -27.30
C LEU A 121 -16.96 -28.37 -26.04
N THR A 122 -17.74 -27.74 -25.18
CA THR A 122 -18.29 -28.35 -23.97
C THR A 122 -19.51 -29.23 -24.27
N SER A 123 -19.75 -30.24 -23.43
CA SER A 123 -20.89 -31.16 -23.54
C SER A 123 -22.26 -30.47 -23.40
N ASN A 124 -22.28 -29.22 -22.92
CA ASN A 124 -23.48 -28.40 -22.73
C ASN A 124 -23.68 -27.35 -23.85
N ARG A 125 -23.03 -27.53 -25.02
CA ARG A 125 -23.14 -26.65 -26.20
C ARG A 125 -24.57 -26.20 -26.50
N ASP A 126 -25.51 -27.15 -26.59
CA ASP A 126 -26.89 -26.85 -26.96
C ASP A 126 -27.58 -25.93 -25.95
N LEU A 127 -27.27 -26.09 -24.65
CA LEU A 127 -27.80 -25.24 -23.58
C LEU A 127 -27.23 -23.82 -23.68
N LEU A 128 -25.93 -23.68 -23.97
CA LEU A 128 -25.27 -22.38 -24.13
C LEU A 128 -25.80 -21.63 -25.35
N ILE A 129 -25.90 -22.30 -26.51
CA ILE A 129 -26.47 -21.71 -27.73
C ILE A 129 -27.91 -21.28 -27.47
N LYS A 130 -28.74 -22.14 -26.86
CA LYS A 130 -30.13 -21.81 -26.56
C LYS A 130 -30.25 -20.60 -25.62
N LYS A 131 -29.37 -20.48 -24.62
CA LYS A 131 -29.34 -19.33 -23.72
C LYS A 131 -28.94 -18.06 -24.46
N LYS A 132 -27.90 -18.11 -25.30
CA LYS A 132 -27.42 -16.96 -26.09
C LYS A 132 -28.46 -16.47 -27.09
N VAL A 133 -29.09 -17.40 -27.83
CA VAL A 133 -30.19 -17.08 -28.74
C VAL A 133 -31.36 -16.46 -27.99
N LYS A 134 -31.72 -16.98 -26.81
CA LYS A 134 -32.81 -16.43 -25.99
C LYS A 134 -32.51 -15.00 -25.52
N THR A 135 -31.28 -14.70 -25.09
CA THR A 135 -30.90 -13.34 -24.69
C THR A 135 -30.94 -12.39 -25.89
N GLU A 136 -30.42 -12.81 -27.04
CA GLU A 136 -30.36 -11.97 -28.24
C GLU A 136 -31.76 -11.71 -28.82
N ILE A 137 -32.66 -12.69 -28.78
CA ILE A 137 -34.08 -12.49 -29.13
C ILE A 137 -34.73 -11.46 -28.20
N ASN A 138 -34.53 -11.57 -26.88
CA ASN A 138 -35.10 -10.61 -25.92
C ASN A 138 -34.59 -9.18 -26.16
N ASP A 139 -33.30 -9.03 -26.48
CA ASP A 139 -32.71 -7.72 -26.77
C ASP A 139 -33.31 -7.10 -28.03
N LEU A 140 -33.44 -7.90 -29.11
CA LEU A 140 -34.07 -7.46 -30.35
C LEU A 140 -35.57 -7.15 -30.18
N GLU A 141 -36.30 -7.93 -29.37
CA GLU A 141 -37.70 -7.65 -29.05
C GLU A 141 -37.86 -6.33 -28.30
N ASN A 142 -36.95 -6.02 -27.37
CA ASN A 142 -36.93 -4.75 -26.65
C ASN A 142 -36.63 -3.57 -27.59
N GLU A 143 -35.65 -3.71 -28.49
CA GLU A 143 -35.34 -2.69 -29.49
C GLU A 143 -36.52 -2.46 -30.45
N ALA A 144 -37.17 -3.53 -30.91
CA ALA A 144 -38.35 -3.45 -31.76
C ALA A 144 -39.51 -2.73 -31.06
N ALA A 145 -39.72 -2.98 -29.76
CA ALA A 145 -40.73 -2.30 -28.97
C ALA A 145 -40.44 -0.79 -28.81
N LEU A 146 -39.17 -0.42 -28.58
CA LEU A 146 -38.75 0.98 -28.51
C LEU A 146 -38.98 1.70 -29.84
N LEU A 147 -38.54 1.10 -30.95
CA LEU A 147 -38.73 1.65 -32.29
C LEU A 147 -40.20 1.81 -32.64
N LYS A 148 -41.05 0.83 -32.29
CA LYS A 148 -42.49 0.92 -32.50
C LYS A 148 -43.11 2.12 -31.77
N ASN A 149 -42.76 2.31 -30.49
CA ASN A 149 -43.25 3.45 -29.71
C ASN A 149 -42.78 4.80 -30.31
N GLU A 150 -41.55 4.85 -30.82
CA GLU A 150 -41.03 6.05 -31.49
C GLU A 150 -41.78 6.34 -32.79
N MET A 151 -42.06 5.31 -33.60
CA MET A 151 -42.86 5.44 -34.82
C MET A 151 -44.27 5.95 -34.52
N GLU A 152 -44.96 5.39 -33.52
CA GLU A 152 -46.30 5.84 -33.10
C GLU A 152 -46.28 7.31 -32.64
N SER A 153 -45.24 7.72 -31.91
CA SER A 153 -45.05 9.12 -31.50
C SER A 153 -44.85 10.05 -32.69
N MET A 154 -44.06 9.64 -33.68
CA MET A 154 -43.85 10.39 -34.92
C MET A 154 -45.12 10.49 -35.76
N GLU A 155 -45.88 9.40 -35.90
CA GLU A 155 -47.18 9.37 -36.59
C GLU A 155 -48.14 10.40 -35.98
N HIS A 156 -48.28 10.40 -34.65
CA HIS A 156 -49.13 11.35 -33.94
C HIS A 156 -48.68 12.81 -34.13
N LYS A 157 -47.37 13.08 -34.04
CA LYS A 157 -46.81 14.41 -34.32
C LYS A 157 -47.06 14.84 -35.76
N ASN A 158 -46.97 13.93 -36.72
CA ASN A 158 -47.23 14.21 -38.14
C ASN A 158 -48.70 14.57 -38.38
N VAL A 159 -49.63 13.84 -37.74
CA VAL A 159 -51.07 14.18 -37.75
C VAL A 159 -51.32 15.59 -37.19
N GLN A 160 -50.70 15.93 -36.06
CA GLN A 160 -50.80 17.27 -35.47
C GLN A 160 -50.21 18.35 -36.38
N LEU A 161 -49.05 18.09 -37.00
CA LEU A 161 -48.41 19.01 -37.93
C LEU A 161 -49.30 19.27 -39.14
N ASN A 162 -49.91 18.23 -39.72
CA ASN A 162 -50.83 18.36 -40.84
C ASN A 162 -52.08 19.19 -40.47
N ALA A 163 -52.63 19.00 -39.26
CA ALA A 163 -53.75 19.81 -38.77
C ALA A 163 -53.36 21.30 -38.61
N LEU A 164 -52.19 21.59 -38.04
CA LEU A 164 -51.66 22.95 -37.94
C LEU A 164 -51.41 23.59 -39.32
N GLN A 165 -50.91 22.81 -40.28
CA GLN A 165 -50.70 23.26 -41.66
C GLN A 165 -52.02 23.67 -42.32
N LEU A 166 -53.09 22.90 -42.10
CA LEU A 166 -54.44 23.22 -42.60
C LEU A 166 -54.97 24.53 -41.98
N GLN A 167 -54.91 24.67 -40.66
CA GLN A 167 -55.31 25.89 -39.96
C GLN A 167 -54.52 27.12 -40.42
N LYS A 168 -53.20 26.99 -40.62
CA LYS A 168 -52.36 28.05 -41.17
C LYS A 168 -52.82 28.49 -42.55
N ASN A 169 -53.18 27.53 -43.43
CA ASN A 169 -53.68 27.83 -44.76
C ASN A 169 -55.05 28.54 -44.72
N GLU A 170 -55.96 28.11 -43.84
CA GLU A 170 -57.25 28.77 -43.63
C GLU A 170 -57.08 30.22 -43.14
N LEU A 171 -56.20 30.44 -42.15
CA LEU A 171 -55.90 31.78 -41.65
C LEU A 171 -55.28 32.67 -42.73
N LYS A 172 -54.39 32.10 -43.56
CA LYS A 172 -53.80 32.82 -44.70
C LYS A 172 -54.87 33.26 -45.70
N GLN A 173 -55.85 32.40 -46.01
CA GLN A 173 -56.98 32.75 -46.87
C GLN A 173 -57.83 33.86 -46.25
N LYS A 174 -58.21 33.74 -44.97
CA LYS A 174 -58.96 34.79 -44.26
C LYS A 174 -58.22 36.13 -44.27
N LEU A 175 -56.89 36.11 -44.10
CA LEU A 175 -56.06 37.31 -44.14
C LEU A 175 -56.06 37.97 -45.52
N PHE A 176 -56.00 37.18 -46.60
CA PHE A 176 -56.16 37.72 -47.96
C PHE A 176 -57.53 38.35 -48.19
N THR A 177 -58.61 37.71 -47.70
CA THR A 177 -59.96 38.26 -47.80
C THR A 177 -60.07 39.60 -47.07
N LEU A 178 -59.60 39.68 -45.82
CA LEU A 178 -59.58 40.93 -45.05
C LEU A 178 -58.74 42.02 -45.71
N GLN A 179 -57.59 41.67 -46.31
CA GLN A 179 -56.78 42.62 -47.07
C GLN A 179 -57.51 43.17 -48.30
N SER A 180 -58.27 42.33 -49.01
CA SER A 180 -59.11 42.80 -50.13
C SER A 180 -60.24 43.71 -49.67
N GLU A 181 -60.94 43.34 -48.59
CA GLU A 181 -62.01 44.15 -48.01
C GLU A 181 -61.50 45.52 -47.54
N LEU A 182 -60.34 45.54 -46.86
CA LEU A 182 -59.68 46.76 -46.42
C LEU A 182 -59.33 47.66 -47.61
N LYS A 183 -58.80 47.09 -48.70
CA LYS A 183 -58.48 47.84 -49.93
C LYS A 183 -59.72 48.42 -50.61
N ASP A 184 -60.84 47.71 -50.57
CA ASP A 184 -62.11 48.20 -51.14
C ASP A 184 -62.74 49.28 -50.25
N LEU A 185 -62.65 49.16 -48.93
CA LEU A 185 -63.02 50.23 -47.98
C LEU A 185 -62.15 51.47 -48.17
N GLU A 186 -60.84 51.32 -48.35
CA GLU A 186 -59.94 52.45 -48.65
C GLU A 186 -60.32 53.18 -49.95
N LYS A 187 -60.77 52.46 -50.98
CA LYS A 187 -61.31 53.09 -52.21
C LYS A 187 -62.59 53.86 -51.91
N LEU A 188 -63.53 53.24 -51.20
CA LEU A 188 -64.80 53.89 -50.82
C LEU A 188 -64.55 55.16 -50.00
N ILE A 189 -63.57 55.14 -49.08
CA ILE A 189 -63.16 56.33 -48.33
C ILE A 189 -62.61 57.40 -49.27
N LYS A 190 -61.72 57.08 -50.21
CA LYS A 190 -61.20 58.04 -51.20
C LYS A 190 -62.30 58.62 -52.09
N GLU A 191 -63.26 57.81 -52.51
CA GLU A 191 -64.43 58.25 -53.27
C GLU A 191 -65.33 59.17 -52.45
N ALA A 192 -65.58 58.83 -51.18
CA ALA A 192 -66.32 59.68 -50.25
C ALA A 192 -65.58 61.02 -49.98
N GLU A 193 -64.26 61.00 -49.80
CA GLU A 193 -63.44 62.20 -49.69
C GLU A 193 -63.52 63.06 -50.96
N GLY A 194 -63.50 62.44 -52.15
CA GLY A 194 -63.67 63.13 -53.43
C GLY A 194 -65.04 63.79 -53.56
N THR A 195 -66.11 63.03 -53.34
CA THR A 195 -67.49 63.58 -53.37
C THR A 195 -67.71 64.66 -52.33
N THR A 196 -67.12 64.53 -51.13
CA THR A 196 -67.18 65.59 -50.10
C THR A 196 -66.48 66.87 -50.58
N LYS A 197 -65.30 66.77 -51.21
CA LYS A 197 -64.60 67.92 -51.80
C LYS A 197 -65.37 68.57 -52.94
N ASP A 198 -66.01 67.78 -53.80
CA ASP A 198 -66.83 68.28 -54.90
C ASP A 198 -68.06 69.04 -54.37
N LEU A 199 -68.75 68.50 -53.36
CA LEU A 199 -69.87 69.17 -52.69
C LEU A 199 -69.41 70.44 -51.95
N GLU A 200 -68.21 70.44 -51.38
CA GLU A 200 -67.64 71.61 -50.70
C GLU A 200 -67.27 72.71 -51.71
N ALA A 201 -66.77 72.34 -52.89
CA ALA A 201 -66.55 73.25 -54.02
C ALA A 201 -67.86 73.77 -54.61
N GLU A 202 -68.88 72.92 -54.77
CA GLU A 202 -70.23 73.31 -55.20
C GLU A 202 -70.88 74.27 -54.21
N LYS A 203 -70.73 74.04 -52.90
CA LYS A 203 -71.16 74.96 -51.85
C LYS A 203 -70.49 76.33 -51.99
N VAL A 204 -69.19 76.38 -52.28
CA VAL A 204 -68.46 77.63 -52.57
C VAL A 204 -69.03 78.32 -53.83
N GLN A 205 -69.31 77.55 -54.89
CA GLN A 205 -69.89 78.04 -56.14
C GLN A 205 -71.32 78.58 -55.97
N VAL A 206 -72.12 77.97 -55.09
CA VAL A 206 -73.48 78.42 -54.71
C VAL A 206 -73.42 79.69 -53.86
N THR A 207 -72.40 79.86 -53.01
CA THR A 207 -72.15 81.12 -52.31
C THR A 207 -71.61 82.24 -53.22
N GLU A 208 -71.08 81.93 -54.41
CA GLU A 208 -70.53 82.91 -55.37
C GLU A 208 -71.56 83.45 -56.41
N LYS A 209 -72.83 83.07 -56.33
CA LYS A 209 -73.93 83.89 -56.91
C LYS A 209 -74.89 84.28 -55.80
N PRO A 210 -75.09 85.59 -55.55
CA PRO A 210 -75.84 86.41 -56.51
C PRO A 210 -75.48 87.92 -56.52
N GLN A 211 -74.90 88.48 -57.58
CA GLN A 211 -74.85 89.95 -57.77
C GLN A 211 -74.95 90.42 -59.23
N THR A 212 -75.91 89.89 -60.01
CA THR A 212 -76.55 90.66 -61.11
C THR A 212 -77.93 90.08 -61.47
N ASN A 213 -78.83 90.16 -60.49
CA ASN A 213 -80.27 90.31 -60.66
C ASN A 213 -80.67 91.12 -59.41
N PRO A 214 -81.52 92.19 -59.44
CA PRO A 214 -82.54 92.55 -60.43
C PRO A 214 -82.72 94.09 -60.61
N GLU A 215 -83.75 94.53 -61.33
CA GLU A 215 -84.48 95.74 -60.94
C GLU A 215 -85.59 95.31 -59.95
N CYS A 216 -85.33 95.02 -58.68
CA CYS A 216 -85.17 96.00 -57.60
C CYS A 216 -83.89 96.83 -57.71
N LEU A 217 -83.98 97.89 -58.53
CA LEU A 217 -83.09 99.03 -58.54
C LEU A 217 -83.66 100.08 -57.57
N ARG A 218 -82.94 100.27 -56.48
CA ARG A 218 -83.00 101.33 -55.49
C ARG A 218 -81.94 101.05 -54.43
#